data_AF-A0AAV9BMS3-F1
#
_entry.id   AF-A0AAV9BMS3-F1
#
_cell.length_a   1.000
_cell.length_b   1.000
_cell.length_c   1.000
_cell.angle_alpha   90.00
_cell.angle_beta   90.00
_cell.angle_gamma   90.00
#
_symmetry.space_group_name_H-M   'P 1'
#
loop_
_entity.id
_entity.type
_entity.pdbx_description
1 polymer ?
#
loop_
_entity_poly.entity_id
_entity_poly.type
_entity_poly.pdbx_seq_one_letter_code
_entity_poly.pdbx_strand_id
1 'polypeptide(L)'
;MLSAFKKRPQIMNLSKVKMRKIMNFFLKEPGLGLSVISSWPNFLLCSLEKKISPRYSVIRVLKSLGLPNKDVRFTTICCLKEEKFLEKYVIQYQDKVPQVLQAYRQKTMIGD
;
A
#
# COMPACT_ATOMS: atom_id res chain seq x y z
N MET A 1 1.10 -12.37 13.47
CA MET A 1 0.64 -13.39 12.49
C MET A 1 -0.57 -14.17 12.99
N LEU A 2 -0.53 -14.84 14.15
CA LEU A 2 -1.71 -15.57 14.66
C LEU A 2 -2.98 -14.68 14.78
N SER A 3 -2.82 -13.45 15.24
CA SER A 3 -3.89 -12.45 15.30
C SER A 3 -4.46 -12.06 13.93
N ALA A 4 -3.63 -12.10 12.88
CA ALA A 4 -4.06 -11.83 11.50
C ALA A 4 -5.00 -12.92 10.99
N PHE A 5 -4.68 -14.20 11.25
CA PHE A 5 -5.54 -15.34 10.89
C PHE A 5 -6.87 -15.31 11.63
N LYS A 6 -6.88 -15.00 12.94
CA LYS A 6 -8.13 -14.86 13.71
C LYS A 6 -9.04 -13.76 13.15
N LYS A 7 -8.45 -12.61 12.78
CA LYS A 7 -9.21 -11.46 12.23
C LYS A 7 -9.68 -11.69 10.80
N ARG A 8 -8.92 -12.43 9.99
CA ARG A 8 -9.21 -12.70 8.58
C ARG A 8 -8.81 -14.15 8.23
N PRO A 9 -9.70 -15.14 8.45
CA PRO A 9 -9.42 -16.54 8.18
C PRO A 9 -9.05 -16.83 6.72
N GLN A 10 -9.55 -16.02 5.78
CA GLN A 10 -9.24 -16.08 4.34
C GLN A 10 -7.74 -16.05 4.03
N ILE A 11 -6.91 -15.49 4.93
CA ILE A 11 -5.45 -15.46 4.77
C ILE A 11 -4.87 -16.87 4.72
N MET A 12 -5.49 -17.84 5.40
CA MET A 12 -5.06 -19.24 5.40
C MET A 12 -5.07 -19.86 3.99
N ASN A 13 -5.89 -19.31 3.08
CA ASN A 13 -6.01 -19.77 1.69
C ASN A 13 -4.99 -19.11 0.75
N LEU A 14 -4.14 -18.20 1.24
CA LEU A 14 -3.15 -17.52 0.41
C LEU A 14 -1.97 -18.44 0.12
N SER A 15 -1.42 -18.33 -1.10
CA SER A 15 -0.19 -19.04 -1.43
C SER A 15 0.99 -18.51 -0.61
N LYS A 16 1.89 -19.41 -0.23
CA LYS A 16 3.16 -19.05 0.44
C LYS A 16 3.97 -18.02 -0.36
N VAL A 17 3.88 -18.07 -1.69
CA VAL A 17 4.53 -17.10 -2.58
C VAL A 17 3.94 -15.70 -2.39
N LYS A 18 2.61 -15.55 -2.40
CA LYS A 18 1.96 -14.25 -2.20
C LYS A 18 2.28 -13.68 -0.82
N MET A 19 2.21 -14.50 0.23
CA MET A 19 2.56 -14.06 1.59
C MET A 19 4.01 -13.56 1.67
N ARG A 20 4.98 -14.31 1.12
CA ARG A 20 6.39 -13.91 1.09
C ARG A 20 6.60 -12.60 0.32
N LYS A 21 6.00 -12.43 -0.86
CA LYS A 21 6.10 -11.19 -1.64
C LYS A 21 5.65 -9.98 -0.82
N ILE A 22 4.50 -10.08 -0.15
CA ILE A 22 3.97 -8.99 0.69
C ILE A 22 4.88 -8.75 1.90
N MET A 23 5.29 -9.79 2.63
CA MET A 23 6.17 -9.62 3.79
C MET A 23 7.52 -8.98 3.41
N ASN A 24 8.11 -9.41 2.29
CA ASN A 24 9.36 -8.84 1.78
C ASN A 24 9.21 -7.37 1.41
N PHE A 25 8.08 -6.98 0.81
CA PHE A 25 7.81 -5.56 0.54
C PHE A 25 7.79 -4.74 1.84
N PHE A 26 7.03 -5.18 2.84
CA PHE A 26 6.93 -4.46 4.12
C PHE A 26 8.25 -4.42 4.91
N LEU A 27 9.14 -5.39 4.73
CA LEU A 27 10.47 -5.39 5.36
C LEU A 27 11.46 -4.46 4.66
N LYS A 28 11.35 -4.32 3.33
CA LYS A 28 12.27 -3.51 2.53
C LYS A 28 11.91 -2.02 2.53
N GLU A 29 10.63 -1.71 2.67
CA GLU A 29 10.16 -0.33 2.52
C GLU A 29 10.29 0.48 3.83
N PRO A 30 10.93 1.67 3.78
CA PRO A 30 11.18 2.46 4.98
C PRO A 30 9.88 2.97 5.62
N GLY A 31 9.72 2.76 6.92
CA GLY A 31 8.51 3.16 7.65
C GLY A 31 7.34 2.17 7.55
N LEU A 32 7.53 1.03 6.88
CA LEU A 32 6.68 -0.14 7.02
C LEU A 32 7.38 -1.17 7.92
N GLY A 33 6.60 -1.78 8.82
CA GLY A 33 7.06 -2.87 9.68
C GLY A 33 6.09 -4.04 9.61
N LEU A 34 6.57 -5.26 9.91
CA LEU A 34 5.71 -6.46 9.94
C LEU A 34 4.59 -6.38 10.98
N SER A 35 4.74 -5.53 12.00
CA SER A 35 3.69 -5.22 12.99
C SER A 35 2.43 -4.66 12.32
N VAL A 36 2.56 -3.96 11.19
CA VAL A 36 1.45 -3.43 10.39
C VAL A 36 0.60 -4.56 9.81
N ILE A 37 1.22 -5.65 9.35
CA ILE A 37 0.51 -6.82 8.81
C ILE A 37 -0.31 -7.51 9.91
N SER A 38 0.26 -7.64 11.11
CA SER A 38 -0.43 -8.26 12.25
C SER A 38 -1.59 -7.38 12.77
N SER A 39 -1.42 -6.06 12.75
CA SER A 39 -2.45 -5.11 13.15
C SER A 39 -3.55 -5.02 12.09
N TRP A 40 -3.19 -5.17 10.82
CA TRP A 40 -4.06 -4.95 9.68
C TRP A 40 -3.90 -6.04 8.58
N PRO A 41 -4.50 -7.21 8.80
CA PRO A 41 -4.38 -8.37 7.90
C PRO A 41 -4.81 -8.15 6.44
N ASN A 42 -5.68 -7.16 6.19
CA ASN A 42 -6.28 -6.93 4.86
C ASN A 42 -5.24 -6.70 3.75
N PHE A 43 -4.02 -6.25 4.09
CA PHE A 43 -2.93 -6.16 3.12
C PHE A 43 -2.65 -7.49 2.43
N LEU A 44 -2.69 -8.60 3.18
CA LEU A 44 -2.42 -9.93 2.65
C LEU A 44 -3.46 -10.36 1.60
N LEU A 45 -4.66 -9.79 1.66
CA LEU A 45 -5.75 -10.08 0.72
C LEU A 45 -5.70 -9.18 -0.53
N CYS A 46 -5.05 -8.01 -0.46
CA CYS A 46 -4.92 -7.11 -1.59
C CYS A 46 -3.89 -7.61 -2.63
N SER A 47 -3.92 -7.04 -3.83
CA SER A 47 -2.81 -7.20 -4.79
C SER A 47 -1.66 -6.27 -4.38
N LEU A 48 -0.46 -6.82 -4.27
CA LEU A 48 0.72 -6.02 -3.96
C LEU A 48 1.01 -5.06 -5.11
N GLU A 49 1.07 -5.60 -6.32
CA GLU A 49 1.50 -4.94 -7.54
C GLU A 49 0.45 -3.95 -8.06
N LYS A 50 -0.84 -4.30 -7.96
CA LYS A 50 -1.92 -3.46 -8.48
C LYS A 50 -2.45 -2.44 -7.47
N LYS A 51 -2.28 -2.68 -6.16
CA LYS A 51 -2.92 -1.85 -5.13
C LYS A 51 -1.96 -1.33 -4.06
N ILE A 52 -1.16 -2.18 -3.44
CA ILE A 52 -0.34 -1.74 -2.29
C ILE A 52 0.84 -0.89 -2.77
N SER A 53 1.62 -1.39 -3.73
CA SER A 53 2.83 -0.74 -4.22
C SER A 53 2.53 0.62 -4.86
N PRO A 54 1.58 0.75 -5.81
CA PRO A 54 1.28 2.06 -6.41
C PRO A 54 0.83 3.09 -5.38
N ARG A 55 -0.03 2.67 -4.44
CA ARG A 55 -0.53 3.57 -3.40
C ARG A 55 0.57 3.96 -2.42
N TYR A 56 1.45 3.04 -2.07
CA TYR A 56 2.59 3.32 -1.21
C TYR A 56 3.55 4.33 -1.84
N SER A 57 3.87 4.16 -3.12
CA SER A 57 4.73 5.09 -3.86
C SER A 57 4.16 6.51 -3.88
N VAL A 58 2.86 6.66 -4.18
CA VAL A 58 2.17 7.96 -4.12
C VAL A 58 2.29 8.60 -2.73
N ILE A 59 2.03 7.84 -1.67
CA ILE A 59 2.10 8.35 -0.31
C ILE A 59 3.52 8.70 0.10
N ARG A 60 4.53 7.97 -0.36
CA ARG A 60 5.94 8.34 -0.13
C ARG A 60 6.28 9.68 -0.78
N VAL A 61 5.89 9.89 -2.03
CA VAL A 61 6.09 11.17 -2.74
C VAL A 61 5.43 12.30 -1.96
N LEU A 62 4.16 12.15 -1.61
CA LEU A 62 3.44 13.18 -0.85
C LEU A 62 4.08 13.45 0.52
N LYS A 63 4.43 12.41 1.28
CA LYS A 63 5.06 12.56 2.60
C LYS A 63 6.42 13.24 2.52
N SER A 64 7.22 12.99 1.48
CA SER A 64 8.49 13.70 1.28
C SER A 64 8.34 15.20 1.06
N LEU A 65 7.13 15.64 0.69
CA LEU A 65 6.77 17.05 0.50
C LEU A 65 5.92 17.60 1.67
N GLY A 66 5.80 16.85 2.77
CA GLY A 66 4.98 17.24 3.92
C GLY A 66 3.47 17.17 3.66
N LEU A 67 3.03 16.39 2.67
CA LEU A 67 1.62 16.27 2.25
C LEU A 67 1.03 14.88 2.56
N PRO A 68 -0.29 14.81 2.87
CA PRO A 68 -1.14 15.94 3.27
C PRO A 68 -0.70 16.48 4.65
N ASN A 69 -1.09 17.72 5.00
CA ASN A 69 -0.80 18.36 6.30
C ASN A 69 -1.58 17.74 7.49
N LYS A 70 -1.95 16.47 7.37
CA LYS A 70 -2.58 15.67 8.41
C LYS A 70 -1.94 14.29 8.42
N ASP A 71 -1.61 13.80 9.60
CA ASP A 71 -1.08 12.44 9.71
C ASP A 71 -2.20 11.43 9.40
N VAL A 72 -2.12 10.83 8.21
CA VAL A 72 -3.02 9.75 7.80
C VAL A 72 -2.20 8.46 7.75
N ARG A 73 -2.67 7.47 8.51
CA ARG A 73 -2.07 6.14 8.51
C ARG A 73 -2.17 5.51 7.12
N PHE A 74 -1.06 4.92 6.67
CA PHE A 74 -0.99 4.19 5.40
C PHE A 74 -2.07 3.10 5.29
N THR A 75 -2.38 2.41 6.40
CA THR A 75 -3.45 1.40 6.47
C THR A 75 -4.82 1.95 6.09
N THR A 76 -5.14 3.18 6.50
CA THR A 76 -6.39 3.85 6.13
C THR A 76 -6.43 4.15 4.62
N ILE A 77 -5.32 4.61 4.07
CA ILE A 77 -5.20 4.99 2.65
C ILE A 77 -5.33 3.77 1.73
N CYS A 78 -4.65 2.66 2.08
CA CYS A 78 -4.76 1.42 1.32
C CYS A 78 -6.15 0.78 1.35
N CYS A 79 -6.97 1.11 2.35
CA CYS A 79 -8.32 0.60 2.44
C CYS A 79 -9.34 1.37 1.58
N LEU A 80 -8.98 2.55 1.08
CA LEU A 80 -9.87 3.34 0.26
C LEU A 80 -10.29 2.56 -0.99
N LYS A 81 -11.51 2.79 -1.45
CA LYS A 81 -11.91 2.44 -2.82
C LYS A 81 -10.99 3.17 -3.80
N GLU A 82 -10.85 2.61 -5.00
CA GLU A 82 -9.89 3.12 -6.00
C GLU A 82 -10.17 4.58 -6.34
N GLU A 83 -11.44 4.90 -6.56
CA GLU A 83 -11.93 6.22 -6.93
C GLU A 83 -11.57 7.25 -5.85
N LYS A 84 -11.86 6.92 -4.59
CA LYS A 84 -11.53 7.78 -3.45
C LYS A 84 -10.03 7.95 -3.22
N PHE A 85 -9.22 6.95 -3.57
CA PHE A 85 -7.77 7.05 -3.48
C PHE A 85 -7.25 8.00 -4.57
N LEU A 86 -7.69 7.79 -5.81
CA LEU A 86 -7.32 8.59 -6.97
C LEU A 86 -7.66 10.06 -6.76
N GLU A 87 -8.91 10.36 -6.40
CA GLU A 87 -9.36 11.73 -6.15
C GLU A 87 -8.48 12.44 -5.11
N LYS A 88 -8.27 11.80 -3.95
CA LYS A 88 -7.63 12.44 -2.79
C LYS A 88 -6.11 12.52 -2.86
N TYR A 89 -5.45 11.59 -3.56
CA TYR A 89 -3.99 11.45 -3.47
C TYR A 89 -3.28 11.51 -4.83
N VAL A 90 -4.01 11.33 -5.93
CA VAL A 90 -3.43 11.41 -7.28
C VAL A 90 -3.95 12.67 -7.98
N ILE A 91 -5.24 12.73 -8.28
CA ILE A 91 -5.88 13.83 -9.03
C ILE A 91 -5.70 15.16 -8.29
N GLN A 92 -5.93 15.19 -6.98
CA GLN A 92 -5.77 16.41 -6.17
C GLN A 92 -4.35 17.02 -6.25
N TYR A 93 -3.32 16.21 -6.51
CA TYR A 93 -1.92 16.65 -6.45
C TYR A 93 -1.20 16.59 -7.79
N GLN A 94 -1.70 15.92 -8.82
CA GLN A 94 -0.96 15.66 -10.05
C GLN A 94 -0.51 16.93 -10.79
N ASP A 95 -1.26 18.02 -10.70
CA ASP A 95 -0.89 19.28 -11.38
C ASP A 95 0.26 20.00 -10.66
N LYS A 96 0.35 19.85 -9.33
CA LYS A 96 1.37 20.50 -8.49
C LYS A 96 2.57 19.59 -8.22
N VAL A 97 2.36 18.28 -8.23
CA VAL A 97 3.34 17.24 -7.95
C VAL A 97 3.17 16.14 -9.02
N PRO A 98 3.63 16.36 -10.26
CA PRO A 98 3.45 15.40 -11.36
C PRO A 98 3.99 13.99 -11.06
N GLN A 99 4.95 13.88 -10.13
CA GLN A 99 5.52 12.62 -9.66
C GLN A 99 4.47 11.70 -9.01
N VAL A 100 3.35 12.22 -8.48
CA VAL A 100 2.31 11.35 -7.91
C VAL A 100 1.62 10.50 -8.98
N LEU A 101 1.40 11.07 -10.17
CA LEU A 101 0.81 10.34 -11.29
C LEU A 101 1.79 9.28 -11.80
N GLN A 102 3.07 9.63 -11.89
CA GLN A 102 4.12 8.68 -12.26
C GLN A 102 4.22 7.53 -11.24
N ALA A 103 4.24 7.85 -9.94
CA ALA A 103 4.29 6.87 -8.85
C ALA A 103 3.08 5.94 -8.84
N TYR A 104 1.88 6.46 -9.15
CA TYR A 104 0.67 5.64 -9.27
C TYR A 104 0.71 4.73 -10.51
N ARG A 105 1.25 5.23 -11.62
CA ARG A 105 1.34 4.48 -12.89
C ARG A 105 2.50 3.48 -12.93
N GLN A 106 3.42 3.51 -11.98
CA GLN A 106 4.45 2.48 -11.81
C GLN A 106 3.78 1.14 -11.50
N LYS A 107 3.37 0.43 -12.55
CA LYS A 107 3.34 -1.02 -12.55
C LYS A 107 4.77 -1.43 -12.31
N THR A 108 5.05 -2.14 -11.23
CA THR A 108 6.29 -2.90 -11.13
C THR A 108 6.40 -3.72 -12.41
N MET A 109 7.28 -3.31 -13.33
CA MET A 109 7.87 -4.20 -14.32
C MET A 109 8.79 -5.14 -13.53
N ILE A 110 8.16 -6.05 -12.80
CA ILE A 110 8.76 -7.32 -12.47
C ILE A 110 7.97 -8.27 -13.35
N GLY A 111 8.38 -8.30 -14.63
CA GLY A 111 8.25 -9.53 -15.40
C GLY A 111 9.10 -10.57 -14.70
N ASP A 112 8.44 -11.59 -14.19
CA ASP A 112 8.50 -12.96 -14.70
C ASP A 112 7.49 -13.83 -13.93
#